data_AF-A0A2V8SVH0-F1
#
_entry.id   AF-A0A2V8SVH0-F1
#
_cell.length_a   1.000
_cell.length_b   1.000
_cell.length_c   1.000
_cell.angle_alpha   90.00
_cell.angle_beta   90.00
_cell.angle_gamma   90.00
#
_symmetry.space_group_name_H-M   'P 1'
#
loop_
_entity.id
_entity.type
_entity.pdbx_description
1 polymer ?
#
loop_
_entity_poly.entity_id
_entity_poly.type
_entity_poly.pdbx_seq_one_letter_code
_entity_poly.pdbx_strand_id
1 'polypeptide(L)'
;MKKVYLLIAIIITAFSNICAQQNTLAVSGEKHLANIKQLTFGGENAEAYFSSDGKQLSFQSKRDGRACDQIYTMNSDGANLKMVSNGEGRTTCSYFLKDRKKIIYASTHLGAKECPPNPDFSKGYVWAIYPTYDIFVANADGSNIKPLTTTPGYDAEATVSPDGKKIIFTSMRDGDLDLYVMDTNGKNVKRLTNELGYDGGAFFSPDNKQIVYRSFHPKTEAEIARYKDRLAHDLIEPTVFEVWVMNADGSNKRQVTKLNAASFAPFFTPDGKKIIFCTNYFATDARKRNFDLALINVDGSGIERVTFNESFDGFPMFSPDGKKLVFASNRNGKAQGDTNVFIADWTD
;
A
#
# COMPACT_ATOMS: atom_id res chain seq x y z
N MET A 1 -73.97 -30.21 -37.41
CA MET A 1 -73.16 -28.97 -37.45
C MET A 1 -72.15 -29.00 -36.31
N LYS A 2 -70.98 -28.38 -36.54
CA LYS A 2 -69.78 -28.26 -35.68
C LYS A 2 -68.82 -29.47 -35.66
N LYS A 3 -67.86 -29.43 -36.60
CA LYS A 3 -66.55 -30.09 -36.50
C LYS A 3 -65.73 -29.37 -35.42
N VAL A 4 -65.15 -30.12 -34.48
CA VAL A 4 -64.18 -29.63 -33.49
C VAL A 4 -62.80 -29.71 -34.13
N TYR A 5 -62.11 -28.57 -34.26
CA TYR A 5 -60.71 -28.51 -34.68
C TYR A 5 -59.82 -28.58 -33.43
N LEU A 6 -58.95 -29.58 -33.38
CA LEU A 6 -57.92 -29.74 -32.34
C LEU A 6 -56.72 -28.88 -32.75
N LEU A 7 -56.52 -27.74 -32.07
CA LEU A 7 -55.30 -26.94 -32.22
C LEU A 7 -54.17 -27.61 -31.42
N ILE A 8 -53.14 -28.09 -32.13
CA ILE A 8 -51.88 -28.52 -31.54
C ILE A 8 -51.02 -27.27 -31.37
N ALA A 9 -50.82 -26.83 -30.13
CA ALA A 9 -49.88 -25.77 -29.79
C ALA A 9 -48.45 -26.36 -29.78
N ILE A 10 -47.62 -25.95 -30.74
CA ILE A 10 -46.20 -26.24 -30.77
C ILE A 10 -45.53 -25.26 -29.79
N ILE A 11 -45.10 -25.77 -28.63
CA ILE A 11 -44.26 -25.01 -27.70
C ILE A 11 -42.84 -25.02 -28.25
N ILE A 12 -42.44 -23.92 -28.90
CA ILE A 12 -41.04 -23.66 -29.25
C ILE A 12 -40.37 -23.10 -27.99
N THR A 13 -39.65 -23.95 -27.25
CA THR A 13 -38.75 -23.50 -26.19
C THR A 13 -37.54 -22.83 -26.84
N ALA A 14 -37.55 -21.49 -26.87
CA ALA A 14 -36.37 -20.70 -27.19
C ALA A 14 -35.33 -20.87 -26.07
N PHE A 15 -34.24 -21.56 -26.35
CA PHE A 15 -33.05 -21.53 -25.50
C PHE A 15 -32.42 -20.14 -25.63
N SER A 16 -32.72 -19.26 -24.67
CA SER A 16 -31.97 -18.04 -24.45
C SER A 16 -30.57 -18.42 -23.94
N ASN A 17 -29.59 -18.42 -24.85
CA ASN A 17 -28.18 -18.37 -24.49
C ASN A 17 -27.91 -17.02 -23.80
N ILE A 18 -28.11 -16.96 -22.49
CA ILE A 18 -27.55 -15.90 -21.66
C ILE A 18 -26.05 -16.20 -21.61
N CYS A 19 -25.31 -15.60 -22.53
CA CYS A 19 -23.86 -15.53 -22.43
C CYS A 19 -23.58 -14.72 -21.15
N ALA A 20 -23.16 -15.40 -20.08
CA ALA A 20 -22.70 -14.73 -18.88
C ALA A 20 -21.55 -13.81 -19.30
N GLN A 21 -21.77 -12.50 -19.19
CA GLN A 21 -20.73 -11.50 -19.38
C GLN A 21 -19.65 -11.83 -18.33
N GLN A 22 -18.56 -12.47 -18.75
CA GLN A 22 -17.40 -12.61 -17.88
C GLN A 22 -16.95 -11.19 -17.57
N ASN A 23 -17.16 -10.73 -16.33
CA ASN A 23 -16.52 -9.52 -15.84
C ASN A 23 -15.01 -9.80 -15.85
N THR A 24 -14.35 -9.48 -16.96
CA THR A 24 -12.92 -9.65 -17.09
C THR A 24 -12.23 -8.58 -16.26
N LEU A 25 -11.45 -8.98 -15.25
CA LEU A 25 -10.63 -8.06 -14.45
C LEU A 25 -9.46 -7.44 -15.25
N ALA A 26 -9.17 -7.99 -16.43
CA ALA A 26 -8.16 -7.52 -17.36
C ALA A 26 -8.60 -6.23 -18.04
N VAL A 27 -7.71 -5.24 -18.07
CA VAL A 27 -7.89 -3.98 -18.81
C VAL A 27 -6.97 -3.97 -20.02
N SER A 28 -7.45 -3.47 -21.16
CA SER A 28 -6.66 -3.35 -22.37
C SER A 28 -5.40 -2.49 -22.14
N GLY A 29 -4.24 -2.99 -22.56
CA GLY A 29 -2.94 -2.32 -22.39
C GLY A 29 -2.10 -2.85 -21.21
N GLU A 30 -2.71 -3.57 -20.26
CA GLU A 30 -2.02 -4.18 -19.10
C GLU A 30 -1.19 -5.41 -19.49
N LYS A 31 -0.11 -5.21 -20.25
CA LYS A 31 0.69 -6.31 -20.82
C LYS A 31 1.48 -7.15 -19.81
N HIS A 32 1.66 -6.64 -18.59
CA HIS A 32 2.43 -7.30 -17.53
C HIS A 32 1.56 -8.12 -16.56
N LEU A 33 0.23 -8.03 -16.66
CA LEU A 33 -0.70 -8.65 -15.72
C LEU A 33 -1.52 -9.73 -16.40
N ALA A 34 -1.26 -10.97 -16.04
CA ALA A 34 -2.04 -12.12 -16.47
C ALA A 34 -2.82 -12.75 -15.29
N ASN A 35 -3.91 -13.47 -15.60
CA ASN A 35 -4.67 -14.26 -14.62
C ASN A 35 -5.05 -13.49 -13.34
N ILE A 36 -5.45 -12.23 -13.47
CA ILE A 36 -5.79 -11.34 -12.36
C ILE A 36 -6.91 -11.97 -11.51
N LYS A 37 -6.71 -12.02 -10.20
CA LYS A 37 -7.69 -12.49 -9.21
C LYS A 37 -7.92 -11.43 -8.14
N GLN A 38 -9.17 -11.18 -7.83
CA GLN A 38 -9.58 -10.37 -6.68
C GLN A 38 -9.60 -11.24 -5.42
N LEU A 39 -8.92 -10.80 -4.35
CA LEU A 39 -8.77 -11.55 -3.10
C LEU A 39 -9.67 -11.03 -1.97
N THR A 40 -10.04 -9.76 -1.99
CA THR A 40 -10.97 -9.18 -1.00
C THR A 40 -12.21 -8.62 -1.67
N PHE A 41 -13.31 -8.54 -0.91
CA PHE A 41 -14.60 -8.12 -1.42
C PHE A 41 -15.24 -7.13 -0.44
N GLY A 42 -15.03 -5.85 -0.69
CA GLY A 42 -15.56 -4.73 0.10
C GLY A 42 -14.60 -4.18 1.14
N GLY A 43 -14.99 -3.04 1.70
CA GLY A 43 -14.19 -2.29 2.65
C GLY A 43 -13.07 -1.49 1.98
N GLU A 44 -12.27 -0.83 2.80
CA GLU A 44 -11.09 -0.11 2.35
C GLU A 44 -9.87 -0.98 2.68
N ASN A 45 -9.10 -1.36 1.66
CA ASN A 45 -7.91 -2.22 1.79
C ASN A 45 -6.70 -1.50 1.22
N ALA A 46 -5.55 -1.65 1.86
CA ALA A 46 -4.30 -1.09 1.36
C ALA A 46 -3.10 -1.95 1.77
N GLU A 47 -1.96 -1.73 1.10
CA GLU A 47 -0.66 -2.20 1.53
C GLU A 47 -0.58 -3.71 1.80
N ALA A 48 -1.02 -4.51 0.82
CA ALA A 48 -0.87 -5.95 0.88
C ALA A 48 0.56 -6.37 0.55
N TYR A 49 1.22 -7.04 1.48
CA TYR A 49 2.61 -7.46 1.36
C TYR A 49 2.81 -8.95 1.56
N PHE A 50 3.62 -9.57 0.71
CA PHE A 50 3.94 -10.98 0.81
C PHE A 50 4.82 -11.29 2.03
N SER A 51 4.52 -12.40 2.69
CA SER A 51 5.47 -13.09 3.56
C SER A 51 6.70 -13.55 2.76
N SER A 52 7.82 -13.80 3.45
CA SER A 52 9.10 -14.17 2.85
C SER A 52 9.11 -15.40 1.93
N ASP A 53 8.12 -16.30 2.03
CA ASP A 53 7.95 -17.46 1.15
C ASP A 53 6.78 -17.34 0.17
N GLY A 54 6.14 -16.17 0.09
CA GLY A 54 5.05 -15.87 -0.85
C GLY A 54 3.71 -16.54 -0.54
N LYS A 55 3.56 -17.23 0.60
CA LYS A 55 2.33 -17.99 0.91
C LYS A 55 1.26 -17.20 1.63
N GLN A 56 1.62 -16.13 2.32
CA GLN A 56 0.69 -15.27 3.04
C GLN A 56 0.85 -13.81 2.62
N LEU A 57 -0.22 -13.05 2.84
CA LEU A 57 -0.29 -11.60 2.69
C LEU A 57 -0.65 -10.99 4.04
N SER A 58 0.01 -9.90 4.43
CA SER A 58 -0.42 -8.99 5.49
C SER A 58 -0.90 -7.69 4.85
N PHE A 59 -1.97 -7.09 5.36
CA PHE A 59 -2.53 -5.86 4.80
C PHE A 59 -3.39 -5.15 5.84
N GLN A 60 -3.61 -3.85 5.65
CA GLN A 60 -4.54 -3.09 6.48
C GLN A 60 -5.92 -3.03 5.84
N SER A 61 -6.95 -3.07 6.68
CA SER A 61 -8.31 -2.91 6.20
C SER A 61 -9.27 -2.30 7.22
N LYS A 62 -10.11 -1.39 6.73
CA LYS A 62 -11.34 -0.96 7.37
C LYS A 62 -12.51 -1.75 6.79
N ARG A 63 -12.97 -2.73 7.57
CA ARG A 63 -14.05 -3.68 7.22
C ARG A 63 -14.89 -4.01 8.45
N ASP A 64 -15.95 -4.80 8.24
CA ASP A 64 -16.80 -5.34 9.31
C ASP A 64 -17.37 -4.28 10.26
N GLY A 65 -17.73 -3.11 9.72
CA GLY A 65 -18.31 -2.00 10.47
C GLY A 65 -17.32 -1.23 11.37
N ARG A 66 -16.02 -1.50 11.28
CA ARG A 66 -14.99 -0.81 12.06
C ARG A 66 -14.81 0.64 11.64
N ALA A 67 -14.53 1.50 12.61
CA ALA A 67 -14.34 2.93 12.37
C ALA A 67 -12.95 3.29 11.78
N CYS A 68 -11.95 2.41 11.92
CA CYS A 68 -10.61 2.60 11.38
C CYS A 68 -9.91 1.29 11.03
N ASP A 69 -8.80 1.41 10.31
CA ASP A 69 -8.03 0.29 9.78
C ASP A 69 -7.46 -0.61 10.88
N GLN A 70 -7.62 -1.91 10.66
CA GLN A 70 -7.01 -3.00 11.45
C GLN A 70 -6.10 -3.83 10.55
N ILE A 71 -5.17 -4.58 11.15
CA ILE A 71 -4.24 -5.43 10.40
C ILE A 71 -4.85 -6.82 10.24
N TYR A 72 -4.84 -7.30 9.00
CA TYR A 72 -5.28 -8.62 8.62
C TYR A 72 -4.17 -9.40 7.93
N THR A 73 -4.30 -10.72 8.00
CA THR A 73 -3.51 -11.65 7.19
C THR A 73 -4.42 -12.60 6.45
N MET A 74 -3.98 -13.08 5.30
CA MET A 74 -4.62 -14.15 4.53
C MET A 74 -3.58 -14.97 3.79
N ASN A 75 -3.96 -16.14 3.28
CA ASN A 75 -3.16 -16.85 2.29
C ASN A 75 -3.09 -16.05 0.99
N SER A 76 -2.07 -16.28 0.16
CA SER A 76 -1.93 -15.60 -1.14
C SER A 76 -2.98 -16.03 -2.18
N ASP A 77 -3.79 -17.05 -1.89
CA ASP A 77 -4.99 -17.42 -2.66
C ASP A 77 -6.28 -16.75 -2.16
N GLY A 78 -6.21 -15.94 -1.11
CA GLY A 78 -7.33 -15.24 -0.48
C GLY A 78 -8.02 -16.01 0.65
N ALA A 79 -7.65 -17.27 0.90
CA ALA A 79 -8.23 -18.04 2.00
C ALA A 79 -7.67 -17.62 3.38
N ASN A 80 -8.31 -18.09 4.46
CA ASN A 80 -7.86 -17.90 5.85
C ASN A 80 -7.64 -16.45 6.27
N LEU A 81 -8.48 -15.56 5.77
CA LEU A 81 -8.54 -14.17 6.21
C LEU A 81 -8.81 -14.08 7.72
N LYS A 82 -7.92 -13.40 8.45
CA LYS A 82 -8.03 -13.17 9.89
C LYS A 82 -7.44 -11.82 10.29
N MET A 83 -8.04 -11.18 11.30
CA MET A 83 -7.46 -10.00 11.95
C MET A 83 -6.33 -10.46 12.88
N VAL A 84 -5.23 -9.70 12.93
CA VAL A 84 -4.08 -9.97 13.81
C VAL A 84 -3.72 -8.79 14.71
N SER A 85 -4.26 -7.59 14.48
CA SER A 85 -4.24 -6.53 15.48
C SER A 85 -5.31 -6.77 16.57
N ASN A 86 -5.23 -6.03 17.68
CA ASN A 86 -6.13 -6.19 18.83
C ASN A 86 -7.52 -5.56 18.64
N GLY A 87 -7.78 -4.87 17.54
CA GLY A 87 -9.06 -4.20 17.29
C GLY A 87 -9.22 -2.83 17.96
N GLU A 88 -8.19 -2.34 18.64
CA GLU A 88 -8.15 -1.03 19.32
C GLU A 88 -7.24 -0.07 18.57
N GLY A 89 -7.52 1.23 18.66
CA GLY A 89 -6.82 2.29 17.94
C GLY A 89 -6.88 2.12 16.42
N ARG A 90 -6.18 2.99 15.70
CA ARG A 90 -5.91 2.80 14.26
C ARG A 90 -4.62 2.01 14.08
N THR A 91 -4.53 1.25 13.00
CA THR A 91 -3.30 0.55 12.60
C THR A 91 -2.91 0.86 11.16
N THR A 92 -1.64 0.68 10.81
CA THR A 92 -1.14 0.86 9.44
C THR A 92 0.15 0.06 9.20
N CYS A 93 0.48 -0.16 7.93
CA CYS A 93 1.79 -0.60 7.44
C CYS A 93 2.31 -1.88 8.11
N SER A 94 1.62 -3.01 7.90
CA SER A 94 2.01 -4.28 8.48
C SER A 94 3.02 -5.06 7.64
N TYR A 95 3.99 -5.72 8.27
CA TYR A 95 4.99 -6.53 7.56
C TYR A 95 5.37 -7.79 8.34
N PHE A 96 5.51 -8.94 7.68
CA PHE A 96 5.99 -10.16 8.33
C PHE A 96 7.49 -10.11 8.61
N LEU A 97 7.91 -10.61 9.79
CA LEU A 97 9.33 -10.94 9.96
C LEU A 97 9.70 -12.13 9.07
N LYS A 98 10.98 -12.25 8.72
CA LYS A 98 11.48 -13.24 7.76
C LYS A 98 11.13 -14.68 8.12
N ASP A 99 11.06 -15.03 9.41
CA ASP A 99 10.68 -16.37 9.87
C ASP A 99 9.17 -16.64 9.86
N ARG A 100 8.36 -15.60 9.59
CA ARG A 100 6.89 -15.58 9.55
C ARG A 100 6.22 -15.94 10.86
N LYS A 101 6.96 -16.02 11.96
CA LYS A 101 6.42 -16.27 13.30
C LYS A 101 5.84 -15.01 13.91
N LYS A 102 6.29 -13.85 13.43
CA LYS A 102 5.91 -12.54 13.92
C LYS A 102 5.56 -11.59 12.79
N ILE A 103 4.78 -10.59 13.14
CA ILE A 103 4.38 -9.48 12.27
C ILE A 103 4.65 -8.17 13.01
N ILE A 104 5.08 -7.15 12.28
CA ILE A 104 5.15 -5.78 12.77
C ILE A 104 4.05 -4.94 12.15
N TYR A 105 3.59 -3.92 12.86
CA TYR A 105 2.65 -2.90 12.37
C TYR A 105 2.68 -1.68 13.29
N ALA A 106 2.26 -0.53 12.79
CA ALA A 106 2.08 0.65 13.62
C ALA A 106 0.67 0.72 14.21
N SER A 107 0.51 1.20 15.42
CA SER A 107 -0.80 1.37 16.07
C SER A 107 -0.87 2.53 17.05
N THR A 108 -2.06 3.12 17.19
CA THR A 108 -2.34 4.20 18.17
C THR A 108 -2.92 3.70 19.49
N HIS A 109 -3.06 2.38 19.69
CA HIS A 109 -3.86 1.81 20.79
C HIS A 109 -3.34 2.13 22.21
N LEU A 110 -2.05 2.47 22.35
CA LEU A 110 -1.51 2.93 23.63
C LEU A 110 -1.91 4.37 23.96
N GLY A 111 -2.20 5.20 22.95
CA GLY A 111 -2.72 6.55 23.15
C GLY A 111 -4.21 6.57 23.48
N ALA A 112 -5.00 5.78 22.75
CA ALA A 112 -6.44 5.60 23.00
C ALA A 112 -6.94 4.30 22.35
N LYS A 113 -7.98 3.70 22.93
CA LYS A 113 -8.64 2.51 22.35
C LYS A 113 -9.50 2.87 21.14
N GLU A 114 -10.02 4.07 21.13
CA GLU A 114 -10.87 4.61 20.09
C GLU A 114 -10.04 4.96 18.85
N CYS A 115 -10.70 4.94 17.69
CA CYS A 115 -10.08 5.44 16.48
C CYS A 115 -9.80 6.95 16.62
N PRO A 116 -8.57 7.42 16.32
CA PRO A 116 -8.30 8.84 16.27
C PRO A 116 -9.18 9.51 15.21
N PRO A 117 -9.59 10.77 15.43
CA PRO A 117 -10.45 11.50 14.51
C PRO A 117 -9.76 11.65 13.15
N ASN A 118 -10.54 11.60 12.07
CA ASN A 118 -10.01 11.92 10.75
C ASN A 118 -9.48 13.37 10.72
N PRO A 119 -8.50 13.68 9.87
CA PRO A 119 -8.06 15.05 9.69
C PRO A 119 -9.19 15.93 9.17
N ASP A 120 -9.07 17.23 9.43
CA ASP A 120 -9.98 18.23 8.88
C ASP A 120 -9.77 18.38 7.36
N PHE A 121 -10.65 17.74 6.59
CA PHE A 121 -10.60 17.77 5.12
C PHE A 121 -10.94 19.14 4.53
N SER A 122 -11.41 20.12 5.32
CA SER A 122 -11.52 21.51 4.84
C SER A 122 -10.14 22.14 4.58
N LYS A 123 -9.07 21.58 5.16
CA LYS A 123 -7.67 21.95 4.89
C LYS A 123 -7.11 21.38 3.58
N GLY A 124 -7.94 20.71 2.79
CA GLY A 124 -7.57 20.10 1.51
C GLY A 124 -7.32 18.60 1.60
N TYR A 125 -6.59 18.06 0.63
CA TYR A 125 -6.16 16.66 0.65
C TYR A 125 -4.94 16.52 1.56
N VAL A 126 -5.19 16.10 2.80
CA VAL A 126 -4.18 15.96 3.87
C VAL A 126 -4.21 14.56 4.45
N TRP A 127 -3.06 14.09 4.93
CA TRP A 127 -2.98 12.91 5.79
C TRP A 127 -2.62 13.33 7.21
N ALA A 128 -3.26 12.70 8.18
CA ALA A 128 -2.96 12.88 9.60
C ALA A 128 -1.73 12.07 9.99
N ILE A 129 -0.87 12.68 10.79
CA ILE A 129 0.31 12.10 11.40
C ILE A 129 -0.01 11.91 12.88
N TYR A 130 -0.75 10.85 13.23
CA TYR A 130 -1.19 10.70 14.61
C TYR A 130 0.01 10.54 15.56
N PRO A 131 0.22 11.45 16.54
CA PRO A 131 1.42 11.50 17.38
C PRO A 131 1.46 10.42 18.47
N THR A 132 0.55 9.46 18.39
CA THR A 132 0.44 8.29 19.28
C THR A 132 0.72 6.98 18.55
N TYR A 133 1.13 7.05 17.28
CA TYR A 133 1.58 5.87 16.56
C TYR A 133 2.92 5.38 17.09
N ASP A 134 2.92 4.13 17.54
CA ASP A 134 4.13 3.36 17.82
C ASP A 134 4.15 2.10 16.95
N ILE A 135 5.35 1.56 16.72
CA ILE A 135 5.55 0.29 16.03
C ILE A 135 5.49 -0.84 17.05
N PHE A 136 4.70 -1.86 16.75
CA PHE A 136 4.53 -3.05 17.55
C PHE A 136 5.02 -4.29 16.82
N VAL A 137 5.37 -5.31 17.58
CA VAL A 137 5.56 -6.67 17.10
C VAL A 137 4.57 -7.60 17.79
N ALA A 138 3.96 -8.49 17.04
CA ALA A 138 3.07 -9.53 17.54
C ALA A 138 3.47 -10.89 16.98
N ASN A 139 2.99 -11.97 17.59
CA ASN A 139 2.99 -13.27 16.94
C ASN A 139 2.09 -13.23 15.69
N ALA A 140 2.34 -14.10 14.70
CA ALA A 140 1.55 -14.14 13.45
C ALA A 140 0.08 -14.57 13.64
N ASP A 141 -0.30 -14.98 14.85
CA ASP A 141 -1.69 -15.22 15.26
C ASP A 141 -2.34 -14.01 15.95
N GLY A 142 -1.60 -12.91 16.11
CA GLY A 142 -2.03 -11.68 16.78
C GLY A 142 -1.79 -11.66 18.30
N SER A 143 -1.30 -12.75 18.89
CA SER A 143 -1.00 -12.80 20.32
C SER A 143 0.33 -12.09 20.67
N ASN A 144 0.55 -11.82 21.96
CA ASN A 144 1.83 -11.34 22.49
C ASN A 144 2.33 -10.04 21.84
N ILE A 145 1.43 -9.07 21.66
CA ILE A 145 1.72 -7.74 21.14
C ILE A 145 2.68 -7.02 22.10
N LYS A 146 3.76 -6.47 21.57
CA LYS A 146 4.77 -5.70 22.33
C LYS A 146 5.22 -4.48 21.54
N PRO A 147 5.43 -3.33 22.19
CA PRO A 147 6.01 -2.17 21.53
C PRO A 147 7.47 -2.46 21.12
N LEU A 148 7.84 -2.02 19.92
CA LEU A 148 9.23 -1.86 19.48
C LEU A 148 9.70 -0.41 19.63
N THR A 149 8.77 0.54 19.56
CA THR A 149 9.00 1.95 19.86
C THR A 149 8.05 2.43 20.95
N THR A 150 8.46 3.48 21.65
CA THR A 150 7.64 4.23 22.62
C THR A 150 8.00 5.72 22.57
N THR A 151 8.38 6.20 21.38
CA THR A 151 8.94 7.54 21.22
C THR A 151 7.78 8.52 21.04
N PRO A 152 7.78 9.69 21.69
CA PRO A 152 6.76 10.70 21.44
C PRO A 152 6.72 11.08 19.96
N GLY A 153 5.50 11.17 19.40
CA GLY A 153 5.27 11.52 18.00
C GLY A 153 4.84 10.30 17.18
N TYR A 154 5.17 10.33 15.90
CA TYR A 154 4.76 9.32 14.94
C TYR A 154 5.91 8.37 14.64
N ASP A 155 5.74 7.09 14.94
CA ASP A 155 6.58 5.98 14.48
C ASP A 155 5.69 5.02 13.66
N ALA A 156 5.85 5.00 12.32
CA ALA A 156 5.05 4.13 11.46
C ALA A 156 5.77 3.75 10.15
N GLU A 157 5.01 3.20 9.18
CA GLU A 157 5.51 2.88 7.83
C GLU A 157 6.69 1.89 7.84
N ALA A 158 6.65 0.95 8.81
CA ALA A 158 7.75 0.06 9.10
C ALA A 158 7.79 -1.15 8.16
N THR A 159 8.95 -1.44 7.59
CA THR A 159 9.19 -2.59 6.69
C THR A 159 10.47 -3.32 7.09
N VAL A 160 10.61 -4.59 6.68
CA VAL A 160 11.71 -5.46 7.13
C VAL A 160 12.68 -5.72 5.96
N SER A 161 13.98 -5.72 6.24
CA SER A 161 15.00 -6.07 5.24
C SER A 161 14.87 -7.53 4.78
N PRO A 162 15.15 -7.86 3.49
CA PRO A 162 15.11 -9.24 2.99
C PRO A 162 15.99 -10.24 3.76
N ASP A 163 17.08 -9.78 4.37
CA ASP A 163 17.91 -10.61 5.24
C ASP A 163 17.28 -10.89 6.62
N GLY A 164 16.25 -10.14 7.01
CA GLY A 164 15.48 -10.27 8.25
C GLY A 164 16.13 -9.61 9.46
N LYS A 165 17.16 -8.78 9.28
CA LYS A 165 17.94 -8.20 10.38
C LYS A 165 17.52 -6.79 10.76
N LYS A 166 16.98 -6.03 9.82
CA LYS A 166 16.68 -4.60 9.99
C LYS A 166 15.20 -4.30 9.77
N ILE A 167 14.73 -3.30 10.49
CA ILE A 167 13.45 -2.62 10.26
C ILE A 167 13.79 -1.19 9.84
N ILE A 168 13.24 -0.73 8.72
CA ILE A 168 13.23 0.68 8.33
C ILE A 168 11.85 1.26 8.58
N PHE A 169 11.76 2.49 9.04
CA PHE A 169 10.49 3.12 9.41
C PHE A 169 10.60 4.65 9.35
N THR A 170 9.44 5.31 9.29
CA THR A 170 9.33 6.78 9.33
C THR A 170 9.12 7.23 10.77
N SER A 171 9.84 8.25 11.20
CA SER A 171 9.71 8.80 12.56
C SER A 171 9.74 10.32 12.60
N MET A 172 8.92 10.90 13.50
CA MET A 172 8.95 12.33 13.85
C MET A 172 9.84 12.70 15.03
N ARG A 173 10.60 11.76 15.60
CA ARG A 173 11.31 11.95 16.88
C ARG A 173 12.29 13.12 16.94
N ASP A 174 12.77 13.58 15.79
CA ASP A 174 13.69 14.71 15.67
C ASP A 174 13.03 15.96 15.06
N GLY A 175 11.70 16.05 15.12
CA GLY A 175 10.93 17.23 14.73
C GLY A 175 10.55 17.31 13.26
N ASP A 176 10.89 16.30 12.46
CA ASP A 176 10.48 16.15 11.06
C ASP A 176 10.28 14.66 10.70
N LEU A 177 9.62 14.36 9.58
CA LEU A 177 9.37 12.99 9.14
C LEU A 177 10.57 12.43 8.38
N ASP A 178 11.45 11.73 9.10
CA ASP A 178 12.66 11.13 8.55
C ASP A 178 12.62 9.60 8.57
N LEU A 179 13.50 8.99 7.77
CA LEU A 179 13.73 7.56 7.78
C LEU A 179 14.74 7.15 8.86
N TYR A 180 14.39 6.12 9.61
CA TYR A 180 15.23 5.48 10.61
C TYR A 180 15.33 3.99 10.33
N VAL A 181 16.42 3.40 10.80
CA VAL A 181 16.62 1.95 10.80
C VAL A 181 16.90 1.45 12.21
N MET A 182 16.44 0.26 12.54
CA MET A 182 16.73 -0.45 13.79
C MET A 182 16.91 -1.94 13.53
N ASP A 183 17.40 -2.67 14.53
CA ASP A 183 17.37 -4.14 14.52
C ASP A 183 15.92 -4.64 14.68
N THR A 184 15.62 -5.85 14.21
CA THR A 184 14.29 -6.47 14.35
C THR A 184 13.83 -6.71 15.79
N ASN A 185 14.70 -6.49 16.78
CA ASN A 185 14.38 -6.50 18.20
C ASN A 185 14.12 -5.11 18.82
N GLY A 186 14.13 -4.04 18.01
CA GLY A 186 13.91 -2.65 18.42
C GLY A 186 15.16 -1.89 18.87
N LYS A 187 16.35 -2.52 18.89
CA LYS A 187 17.59 -1.88 19.32
C LYS A 187 18.34 -1.20 18.16
N ASN A 188 19.40 -0.47 18.51
CA ASN A 188 20.36 0.12 17.56
C ASN A 188 19.69 1.04 16.52
N VAL A 189 18.80 1.90 17.01
CA VAL A 189 18.10 2.88 16.17
C VAL A 189 19.10 3.90 15.60
N LYS A 190 19.03 4.14 14.30
CA LYS A 190 19.87 5.09 13.55
C LYS A 190 19.03 5.89 12.57
N ARG A 191 19.18 7.21 12.55
CA ARG A 191 18.59 8.10 11.55
C ARG A 191 19.33 8.00 10.21
N LEU A 192 18.61 7.97 9.09
CA LEU A 192 19.15 7.85 7.73
C LEU A 192 18.96 9.13 6.90
N THR A 193 17.87 9.87 7.11
CA THR A 193 17.59 11.15 6.44
C THR A 193 17.45 12.28 7.45
N ASN A 194 17.72 13.51 7.04
CA ASN A 194 17.69 14.70 7.90
C ASN A 194 17.49 16.01 7.13
N GLU A 195 17.05 15.92 5.89
CA GLU A 195 16.73 17.09 5.07
C GLU A 195 15.28 17.50 5.34
N LEU A 196 15.02 18.80 5.49
CA LEU A 196 13.67 19.30 5.76
C LEU A 196 12.68 18.74 4.73
N GLY A 197 11.58 18.17 5.22
CA GLY A 197 10.56 17.57 4.39
C GLY A 197 10.11 16.21 4.89
N TYR A 198 9.35 15.53 4.05
CA TYR A 198 8.84 14.20 4.33
C TYR A 198 9.74 13.16 3.65
N ASP A 199 10.23 12.18 4.40
CA ASP A 199 10.82 10.94 3.90
C ASP A 199 10.10 9.73 4.52
N GLY A 200 9.47 8.89 3.70
CA GLY A 200 8.69 7.77 4.23
C GLY A 200 8.42 6.64 3.26
N GLY A 201 7.67 5.63 3.72
CA GLY A 201 7.20 4.49 2.94
C GLY A 201 8.33 3.73 2.27
N ALA A 202 9.38 3.39 3.03
CA ALA A 202 10.64 2.91 2.51
C ALA A 202 10.75 1.38 2.49
N PHE A 203 11.44 0.85 1.48
CA PHE A 203 11.67 -0.58 1.29
C PHE A 203 13.13 -0.86 0.91
N PHE A 204 13.69 -1.95 1.41
CA PHE A 204 15.02 -2.41 1.02
C PHE A 204 15.00 -3.07 -0.37
N SER A 205 16.10 -2.95 -1.12
CA SER A 205 16.34 -3.74 -2.33
C SER A 205 16.49 -5.23 -2.00
N PRO A 206 16.23 -6.15 -2.96
CA PRO A 206 16.34 -7.59 -2.73
C PRO A 206 17.71 -8.05 -2.21
N ASP A 207 18.77 -7.35 -2.60
CA ASP A 207 20.15 -7.60 -2.16
C ASP A 207 20.56 -6.87 -0.87
N ASN A 208 19.65 -6.13 -0.24
CA ASN A 208 19.83 -5.32 0.98
C ASN A 208 20.82 -4.16 0.84
N LYS A 209 21.23 -3.76 -0.36
CA LYS A 209 22.23 -2.70 -0.56
C LYS A 209 21.65 -1.31 -0.69
N GLN A 210 20.41 -1.21 -1.15
CA GLN A 210 19.73 0.06 -1.36
C GLN A 210 18.39 0.10 -0.63
N ILE A 211 17.89 1.32 -0.47
CA ILE A 211 16.56 1.63 0.03
C ILE A 211 15.88 2.48 -1.05
N VAL A 212 14.61 2.18 -1.34
CA VAL A 212 13.72 3.02 -2.13
C VAL A 212 12.66 3.60 -1.21
N TYR A 213 12.30 4.86 -1.41
CA TYR A 213 11.36 5.57 -0.55
C TYR A 213 10.64 6.68 -1.33
N ARG A 214 9.54 7.18 -0.76
CA ARG A 214 8.86 8.39 -1.25
C ARG A 214 9.31 9.59 -0.45
N SER A 215 9.45 10.74 -1.11
CA SER A 215 9.93 11.96 -0.45
C SER A 215 9.40 13.24 -1.06
N PHE A 216 9.27 14.27 -0.22
CA PHE A 216 9.02 15.66 -0.59
C PHE A 216 9.91 16.58 0.23
N HIS A 217 10.81 17.30 -0.46
CA HIS A 217 11.63 18.36 0.14
C HIS A 217 11.16 19.72 -0.39
N PRO A 218 10.52 20.58 0.45
CA PRO A 218 10.07 21.91 0.03
C PRO A 218 11.28 22.80 -0.30
N LYS A 219 11.22 23.55 -1.41
CA LYS A 219 12.36 24.32 -1.94
C LYS A 219 12.20 25.82 -1.79
N THR A 220 10.97 26.32 -1.96
CA THR A 220 10.65 27.74 -1.85
C THR A 220 10.25 28.12 -0.44
N GLU A 221 10.41 29.39 -0.06
CA GLU A 221 9.99 29.90 1.25
C GLU A 221 8.50 29.61 1.52
N ALA A 222 7.65 29.72 0.49
CA ALA A 222 6.23 29.44 0.59
C ALA A 222 5.94 27.94 0.85
N GLU A 223 6.63 27.04 0.15
CA GLU A 223 6.52 25.59 0.38
C GLU A 223 7.03 25.21 1.77
N ILE A 224 8.14 25.79 2.22
CA ILE A 224 8.71 25.56 3.56
C ILE A 224 7.74 26.02 4.64
N ALA A 225 7.19 27.23 4.50
CA ALA A 225 6.20 27.76 5.45
C ALA A 225 4.95 26.89 5.49
N ARG A 226 4.44 26.46 4.33
CA ARG A 226 3.27 25.58 4.23
C ARG A 226 3.54 24.20 4.84
N TYR A 227 4.70 23.61 4.56
CA TYR A 227 5.09 22.33 5.13
C TYR A 227 5.14 22.39 6.66
N LYS A 228 5.81 23.41 7.22
CA LYS A 228 5.90 23.62 8.66
C LYS A 228 4.55 23.89 9.32
N ASP A 229 3.68 24.67 8.68
CA ASP A 229 2.30 24.89 9.17
C ASP A 229 1.53 23.57 9.25
N ARG A 230 1.61 22.73 8.22
CA ARG A 230 0.95 21.43 8.21
C ARG A 230 1.50 20.51 9.30
N LEU A 231 2.82 20.41 9.40
CA LEU A 231 3.48 19.57 10.39
C LEU A 231 3.13 19.99 11.83
N ALA A 232 3.04 21.30 12.11
CA ALA A 232 2.63 21.83 13.41
C ALA A 232 1.17 21.47 13.81
N HIS A 233 0.37 20.99 12.86
CA HIS A 233 -0.98 20.50 13.08
C HIS A 233 -1.09 18.98 12.90
N ASP A 234 0.02 18.25 12.94
CA ASP A 234 0.08 16.80 12.72
C ASP A 234 -0.47 16.41 11.33
N LEU A 235 -0.16 17.20 10.29
CA LEU A 235 -0.61 16.96 8.91
C LEU A 235 0.54 17.00 7.91
N ILE A 236 0.38 16.24 6.83
CA ILE A 236 1.13 16.43 5.57
C ILE A 236 0.18 16.52 4.39
N GLU A 237 0.69 17.06 3.29
CA GLU A 237 0.01 17.13 2.00
C GLU A 237 0.67 16.17 1.01
N PRO A 238 0.06 15.02 0.72
CA PRO A 238 0.62 13.97 -0.12
C PRO A 238 0.35 14.25 -1.61
N THR A 239 0.51 15.49 -2.05
CA THR A 239 0.16 15.93 -3.41
C THR A 239 1.33 15.83 -4.38
N VAL A 240 2.56 15.99 -3.88
CA VAL A 240 3.79 15.85 -4.64
C VAL A 240 4.76 15.02 -3.83
N PHE A 241 4.85 13.72 -4.15
CA PHE A 241 5.88 12.84 -3.63
C PHE A 241 6.63 12.22 -4.80
N GLU A 242 7.95 12.28 -4.71
CA GLU A 242 8.84 11.68 -5.71
C GLU A 242 9.45 10.40 -5.12
N VAL A 243 9.80 9.46 -6.00
CA VAL A 243 10.55 8.27 -5.64
C VAL A 243 12.03 8.63 -5.55
N TRP A 244 12.66 8.19 -4.47
CA TRP A 244 14.08 8.35 -4.19
C TRP A 244 14.72 7.01 -3.88
N VAL A 245 16.04 6.95 -4.04
CA VAL A 245 16.87 5.83 -3.59
C VAL A 245 18.06 6.32 -2.78
N MET A 246 18.55 5.48 -1.89
CA MET A 246 19.81 5.67 -1.16
C MET A 246 20.49 4.33 -0.90
N ASN A 247 21.76 4.34 -0.50
CA ASN A 247 22.41 3.16 0.05
C ASN A 247 21.74 2.77 1.38
N ALA A 248 21.80 1.49 1.73
CA ALA A 248 21.21 0.97 2.97
C ALA A 248 21.77 1.60 4.26
N ASP A 249 22.92 2.26 4.21
CA ASP A 249 23.54 2.98 5.34
C ASP A 249 23.08 4.44 5.47
N GLY A 250 22.28 4.95 4.51
CA GLY A 250 21.79 6.33 4.42
C GLY A 250 22.59 7.25 3.49
N SER A 251 23.70 6.78 2.90
CA SER A 251 24.51 7.56 1.97
C SER A 251 23.96 7.53 0.53
N ASN A 252 24.50 8.37 -0.37
CA ASN A 252 24.17 8.40 -1.80
C ASN A 252 22.66 8.56 -2.11
N LYS A 253 21.98 9.46 -1.39
CA LYS A 253 20.59 9.83 -1.66
C LYS A 253 20.46 10.42 -3.06
N ARG A 254 19.49 9.93 -3.83
CA ARG A 254 19.22 10.35 -5.20
C ARG A 254 17.73 10.30 -5.52
N GLN A 255 17.22 11.39 -6.07
CA GLN A 255 15.89 11.45 -6.67
C GLN A 255 15.84 10.59 -7.94
N VAL A 256 14.82 9.72 -8.05
CA VAL A 256 14.57 8.86 -9.22
C VAL A 256 13.54 9.51 -10.14
N THR A 257 12.39 9.92 -9.60
CA THR A 257 11.30 10.52 -10.40
C THR A 257 11.31 12.04 -10.30
N LYS A 258 10.84 12.72 -11.36
CA LYS A 258 10.62 14.17 -11.41
C LYS A 258 9.27 14.46 -12.09
N LEU A 259 8.23 13.83 -11.56
CA LEU A 259 6.90 13.82 -12.16
C LEU A 259 6.03 15.00 -11.73
N ASN A 260 6.40 15.68 -10.64
CA ASN A 260 5.58 16.70 -9.98
C ASN A 260 4.15 16.20 -9.73
N ALA A 261 4.09 14.95 -9.26
CA ALA A 261 2.89 14.15 -9.08
C ALA A 261 2.98 13.42 -7.74
N ALA A 262 1.87 12.84 -7.31
CA ALA A 262 1.87 11.95 -6.17
C ALA A 262 2.41 10.58 -6.62
N SER A 263 3.57 10.16 -6.10
CA SER A 263 4.16 8.83 -6.34
C SER A 263 4.33 8.10 -5.02
N PHE A 264 3.64 6.98 -4.84
CA PHE A 264 3.59 6.24 -3.58
C PHE A 264 4.01 4.78 -3.71
N ALA A 265 4.25 4.16 -2.55
CA ALA A 265 4.55 2.74 -2.36
C ALA A 265 5.56 2.17 -3.37
N PRO A 266 6.78 2.76 -3.47
CA PRO A 266 7.76 2.27 -4.40
C PRO A 266 8.37 0.95 -3.93
N PHE A 267 8.56 0.01 -4.84
CA PHE A 267 9.20 -1.29 -4.60
C PHE A 267 10.17 -1.61 -5.71
N PHE A 268 11.31 -2.19 -5.37
CA PHE A 268 12.21 -2.74 -6.39
C PHE A 268 11.57 -3.94 -7.10
N THR A 269 11.88 -4.11 -8.39
CA THR A 269 11.66 -5.37 -9.08
C THR A 269 12.53 -6.48 -8.45
N PRO A 270 12.16 -7.77 -8.61
CA PRO A 270 12.91 -8.89 -8.01
C PRO A 270 14.40 -8.94 -8.41
N ASP A 271 14.73 -8.46 -9.62
CA ASP A 271 16.10 -8.35 -10.12
C ASP A 271 16.84 -7.08 -9.66
N GLY A 272 16.15 -6.17 -8.96
CA GLY A 272 16.67 -4.91 -8.44
C GLY A 272 16.95 -3.83 -9.48
N LYS A 273 16.57 -4.01 -10.76
CA LYS A 273 16.93 -3.08 -11.84
C LYS A 273 15.93 -1.95 -12.05
N LYS A 274 14.66 -2.19 -11.73
CA LYS A 274 13.57 -1.22 -11.86
C LYS A 274 12.87 -1.03 -10.52
N ILE A 275 12.03 0.00 -10.48
CA ILE A 275 11.14 0.30 -9.37
C ILE A 275 9.71 0.32 -9.91
N ILE A 276 8.80 -0.43 -9.27
CA ILE A 276 7.37 -0.30 -9.46
C ILE A 276 6.80 0.61 -8.37
N PHE A 277 5.87 1.49 -8.73
CA PHE A 277 5.23 2.42 -7.81
C PHE A 277 3.85 2.80 -8.35
N CYS A 278 3.01 3.45 -7.55
CA CYS A 278 1.74 3.99 -8.04
C CYS A 278 1.80 5.51 -8.13
N THR A 279 1.22 6.08 -9.19
CA THR A 279 1.23 7.53 -9.41
C THR A 279 -0.02 8.05 -10.11
N ASN A 280 -0.40 9.28 -9.81
CA ASN A 280 -1.43 10.01 -10.57
C ASN A 280 -0.88 10.78 -11.78
N TYR A 281 0.39 10.60 -12.13
CA TYR A 281 1.03 11.26 -13.28
C TYR A 281 0.31 11.01 -14.62
N PHE A 282 -0.31 9.84 -14.79
CA PHE A 282 -1.04 9.47 -16.01
C PHE A 282 -2.53 9.86 -15.99
N ALA A 283 -3.01 10.50 -14.92
CA ALA A 283 -4.39 10.92 -14.80
C ALA A 283 -4.73 12.02 -15.83
N THR A 284 -5.72 11.75 -16.67
CA THR A 284 -6.20 12.70 -17.68
C THR A 284 -7.31 13.61 -17.17
N ASP A 285 -7.94 13.26 -16.05
CA ASP A 285 -8.94 14.07 -15.36
C ASP A 285 -8.54 14.26 -13.89
N ALA A 286 -8.07 15.46 -13.55
CA ALA A 286 -7.64 15.81 -12.20
C ALA A 286 -8.76 15.74 -11.14
N ARG A 287 -10.03 15.67 -11.57
CA ARG A 287 -11.18 15.49 -10.66
C ARG A 287 -11.36 14.03 -10.26
N LYS A 288 -10.84 13.10 -11.05
CA LYS A 288 -10.83 11.67 -10.71
C LYS A 288 -9.61 11.39 -9.84
N ARG A 289 -9.79 10.60 -8.79
CA ARG A 289 -8.69 10.07 -7.97
C ARG A 289 -8.01 8.89 -8.68
N ASN A 290 -7.54 9.11 -9.90
CA ASN A 290 -6.88 8.08 -10.70
C ASN A 290 -5.43 7.90 -10.25
N PHE A 291 -5.03 6.66 -9.98
CA PHE A 291 -3.65 6.25 -9.78
C PHE A 291 -3.39 5.01 -10.60
N ASP A 292 -2.27 5.00 -11.30
CA ASP A 292 -1.83 3.88 -12.11
C ASP A 292 -0.51 3.35 -11.56
N LEU A 293 -0.26 2.05 -11.76
CA LEU A 293 1.05 1.48 -11.52
C LEU A 293 2.00 1.88 -12.64
N ALA A 294 3.25 2.17 -12.28
CA ALA A 294 4.31 2.57 -13.18
C ALA A 294 5.60 1.80 -12.86
N LEU A 295 6.37 1.49 -13.90
CA LEU A 295 7.75 1.01 -13.80
C LEU A 295 8.71 2.12 -14.22
N ILE A 296 9.87 2.17 -13.59
CA ILE A 296 10.97 3.07 -13.97
C ILE A 296 12.31 2.39 -13.71
N ASN A 297 13.33 2.65 -14.53
CA ASN A 297 14.68 2.21 -14.23
C ASN A 297 15.17 2.88 -12.94
N VAL A 298 16.01 2.19 -12.16
CA VAL A 298 16.54 2.76 -10.91
C VAL A 298 17.26 4.09 -11.15
N ASP A 299 17.88 4.31 -12.32
CA ASP A 299 18.52 5.58 -12.70
C ASP A 299 17.54 6.75 -13.01
N GLY A 300 16.24 6.49 -13.06
CA GLY A 300 15.18 7.46 -13.36
C GLY A 300 14.77 7.52 -14.83
N SER A 301 15.36 6.69 -15.70
CA SER A 301 14.99 6.61 -17.11
C SER A 301 13.85 5.61 -17.38
N GLY A 302 13.23 5.72 -18.56
CA GLY A 302 12.35 4.67 -19.07
C GLY A 302 11.07 4.44 -18.27
N ILE A 303 10.39 5.51 -17.87
CA ILE A 303 9.08 5.38 -17.22
C ILE A 303 8.07 4.70 -18.15
N GLU A 304 7.35 3.73 -17.59
CA GLU A 304 6.39 2.88 -18.30
C GLU A 304 5.12 2.75 -17.45
N ARG A 305 3.96 3.00 -18.05
CA ARG A 305 2.65 2.76 -17.41
C ARG A 305 2.33 1.25 -17.45
N VAL A 306 2.00 0.68 -16.30
CA VAL A 306 1.72 -0.75 -16.10
C VAL A 306 0.22 -1.04 -16.08
N THR A 307 -0.56 -0.23 -15.36
CA THR A 307 -2.02 -0.38 -15.31
C THR A 307 -2.74 0.76 -16.03
N PHE A 308 -3.95 0.48 -16.51
CA PHE A 308 -4.72 1.40 -17.38
C PHE A 308 -6.17 1.59 -16.91
N ASN A 309 -6.50 1.08 -15.72
CA ASN A 309 -7.82 1.22 -15.12
C ASN A 309 -8.07 2.69 -14.73
N GLU A 310 -9.20 3.28 -15.12
CA GLU A 310 -9.50 4.70 -14.85
C GLU A 310 -9.84 5.05 -13.38
N SER A 311 -9.51 4.15 -12.44
CA SER A 311 -9.80 4.32 -11.01
C SER A 311 -8.49 4.29 -10.20
N PHE A 312 -8.47 3.74 -9.00
CA PHE A 312 -7.24 3.63 -8.23
C PHE A 312 -6.61 2.26 -8.44
N ASP A 313 -5.34 2.22 -8.79
CA ASP A 313 -4.44 1.07 -8.66
C ASP A 313 -3.20 1.50 -7.86
N GLY A 314 -2.88 0.78 -6.79
CA GLY A 314 -1.84 1.19 -5.86
C GLY A 314 -1.22 0.08 -5.04
N PHE A 315 -0.25 0.45 -4.22
CA PHE A 315 0.45 -0.42 -3.27
C PHE A 315 0.98 -1.74 -3.88
N PRO A 316 1.78 -1.67 -4.98
CA PRO A 316 2.29 -2.87 -5.63
C PRO A 316 3.39 -3.54 -4.81
N MET A 317 3.44 -4.88 -4.81
CA MET A 317 4.58 -5.65 -4.32
C MET A 317 4.73 -6.96 -5.12
N PHE A 318 5.96 -7.28 -5.51
CA PHE A 318 6.28 -8.57 -6.13
C PHE A 318 6.31 -9.71 -5.10
N SER A 319 5.91 -10.91 -5.52
CA SER A 319 6.18 -12.11 -4.75
C SER A 319 7.69 -12.38 -4.65
N PRO A 320 8.18 -13.07 -3.61
CA PRO A 320 9.62 -13.34 -3.44
C PRO A 320 10.28 -14.08 -4.61
N ASP A 321 9.50 -14.86 -5.38
CA ASP A 321 9.97 -15.56 -6.58
C ASP A 321 9.83 -14.74 -7.87
N GLY A 322 9.29 -13.52 -7.78
CA GLY A 322 9.09 -12.58 -8.88
C GLY A 322 7.97 -12.94 -9.86
N LYS A 323 7.21 -14.01 -9.62
CA LYS A 323 6.20 -14.51 -10.56
C LYS A 323 4.83 -13.87 -10.42
N LYS A 324 4.58 -13.17 -9.32
CA LYS A 324 3.29 -12.55 -9.02
C LYS A 324 3.45 -11.11 -8.57
N LEU A 325 2.43 -10.32 -8.82
CA LEU A 325 2.27 -8.99 -8.26
C LEU A 325 0.99 -8.95 -7.43
N VAL A 326 1.09 -8.51 -6.18
CA VAL A 326 -0.07 -8.10 -5.39
C VAL A 326 -0.20 -6.57 -5.49
N PHE A 327 -1.43 -6.08 -5.61
CA PHE A 327 -1.73 -4.65 -5.65
C PHE A 327 -3.15 -4.41 -5.12
N ALA A 328 -3.43 -3.18 -4.71
CA ALA A 328 -4.77 -2.76 -4.35
C ALA A 328 -5.42 -2.02 -5.52
N SER A 329 -6.72 -2.18 -5.71
CA SER A 329 -7.44 -1.50 -6.79
C SER A 329 -8.91 -1.24 -6.47
N ASN A 330 -9.46 -0.18 -7.06
CA ASN A 330 -10.90 0.11 -7.04
C ASN A 330 -11.63 -0.55 -8.23
N ARG A 331 -10.92 -1.30 -9.09
CA ARG A 331 -11.55 -2.10 -10.14
C ARG A 331 -12.54 -3.07 -9.53
N ASN A 332 -13.70 -3.24 -10.19
CA ASN A 332 -14.76 -4.14 -9.73
C ASN A 332 -15.26 -3.87 -8.28
N GLY A 333 -15.12 -2.63 -7.79
CA GLY A 333 -15.71 -2.19 -6.52
C GLY A 333 -17.24 -2.20 -6.57
N LYS A 334 -17.89 -2.60 -5.47
CA LYS A 334 -19.37 -2.67 -5.38
C LYS A 334 -19.95 -1.40 -4.77
N ALA A 335 -19.16 -0.69 -3.97
CA ALA A 335 -19.50 0.60 -3.39
C ALA A 335 -18.42 1.64 -3.71
N GLN A 336 -18.81 2.91 -3.68
CA GLN A 336 -17.85 4.00 -3.76
C GLN A 336 -16.89 3.94 -2.57
N GLY A 337 -15.59 4.00 -2.85
CA GLY A 337 -14.54 3.89 -1.82
C GLY A 337 -14.07 2.46 -1.57
N ASP A 338 -14.69 1.44 -2.17
CA ASP A 338 -14.14 0.08 -2.14
C ASP A 338 -12.76 0.07 -2.83
N THR A 339 -11.74 -0.29 -2.07
CA THR A 339 -10.41 -0.62 -2.57
C THR A 339 -10.15 -2.07 -2.18
N ASN A 340 -9.90 -2.96 -3.13
CA ASN A 340 -9.72 -4.40 -2.89
C ASN A 340 -8.30 -4.85 -3.21
N VAL A 341 -7.86 -5.95 -2.60
CA VAL A 341 -6.58 -6.59 -2.90
C VAL A 341 -6.74 -7.51 -4.12
N PHE A 342 -5.81 -7.41 -5.05
CA PHE A 342 -5.69 -8.23 -6.25
C PHE A 342 -4.32 -8.90 -6.30
N ILE A 343 -4.27 -10.06 -6.94
CA ILE A 343 -3.04 -10.76 -7.28
C ILE A 343 -3.07 -11.11 -8.77
N ALA A 344 -1.96 -10.91 -9.46
CA ALA A 344 -1.79 -11.25 -10.86
C ALA A 344 -0.52 -12.08 -11.06
N ASP A 345 -0.52 -12.92 -12.09
CA ASP A 345 0.72 -13.46 -12.63
C ASP A 345 1.45 -12.32 -13.35
N TRP A 346 2.75 -12.17 -13.06
CA TRP A 346 3.60 -11.17 -13.69
C TRP A 346 4.22 -11.73 -14.96
N THR A 347 4.12 -10.98 -16.06
CA THR A 347 4.69 -11.33 -17.36
C THR A 347 5.64 -10.24 -17.83
N ASP A 348 6.91 -10.59 -18.09
CA ASP A 348 7.91 -9.66 -18.62
C ASP A 348 7.82 -9.49 -20.15
#